data_AF-A0A483QZK8-F1
#
_entry.id   AF-A0A483QZK8-F1
#
_cell.length_a   1.000
_cell.length_b   1.000
_cell.length_c   1.000
_cell.angle_alpha   90.00
_cell.angle_beta   90.00
_cell.angle_gamma   90.00
#
_symmetry.space_group_name_H-M   'P 1'
#
loop_
_entity.id
_entity.type
_entity.pdbx_description
1 polymer ?
#
loop_
_entity_poly.entity_id
_entity_poly.type
_entity_poly.pdbx_seq_one_letter_code
_entity_poly.pdbx_strand_id
1 'polypeptide(L)'
;MIKKLLLNFFLFYSIAVVANDSIPSNALKICLFQHSLIDGVDYSSIDTSAVITDSNYSAAGEVRYVDYKGTIVGYGNSRSGMAFYKGSKSYPLSKLKVIDFGLLIKSIPKEIDYSVSEWGYIRLNNKSFICVNVPFSGVGESGKHQDIRNAFVYDMKGNDIYYTVGNVSSKVQLFLNHQEHRFYFYLI
;
A
#
# COMPACT_ATOMS: atom_id res chain seq x y z
N MET A 1 13.10 67.80 2.67
CA MET A 1 12.40 66.95 1.68
C MET A 1 12.90 65.52 1.79
N ILE A 2 12.23 64.67 2.58
CA ILE A 2 12.39 63.20 2.54
C ILE A 2 10.99 62.62 2.76
N LYS A 3 10.28 62.28 1.68
CA LYS A 3 9.03 61.51 1.76
C LYS A 3 9.43 60.04 1.85
N LYS A 4 9.24 59.45 3.03
CA LYS A 4 9.48 58.02 3.29
C LYS A 4 8.51 57.18 2.47
N LEU A 5 9.13 56.30 1.71
CA LEU A 5 8.60 55.17 0.97
C LEU A 5 7.72 54.30 1.90
N LEU A 6 6.40 54.33 1.72
CA LEU A 6 5.50 53.35 2.33
C LEU A 6 5.55 52.08 1.46
N LEU A 7 6.45 51.20 1.86
CA LEU A 7 6.61 49.85 1.34
C LEU A 7 5.37 49.04 1.75
N ASN A 8 4.48 48.79 0.79
CA ASN A 8 3.32 47.91 0.99
C ASN A 8 3.82 46.48 1.30
N PHE A 9 3.62 46.08 2.54
CA PHE A 9 3.96 44.78 3.09
C PHE A 9 2.96 43.76 2.53
N PHE A 10 3.27 43.15 1.37
CA PHE A 10 2.58 41.96 0.88
C PHE A 10 2.90 40.81 1.86
N LEU A 11 2.03 40.65 2.86
CA LEU A 11 2.01 39.50 3.75
C LEU A 11 1.66 38.26 2.93
N PHE A 12 2.69 37.49 2.59
CA PHE A 12 2.60 36.12 2.11
C PHE A 12 1.86 35.27 3.15
N TYR A 13 0.58 35.02 2.93
CA TYR A 13 -0.14 33.94 3.61
C TYR A 13 0.35 32.62 3.00
N SER A 14 1.44 32.08 3.52
CA SER A 14 1.85 30.70 3.25
C SER A 14 0.85 29.77 3.94
N ILE A 15 -0.18 29.35 3.19
CA ILE A 15 -1.06 28.27 3.61
C ILE A 15 -0.20 27.00 3.53
N ALA A 16 0.34 26.55 4.67
CA ALA A 16 0.97 25.25 4.76
C ALA A 16 -0.12 24.19 4.55
N VAL A 17 -0.25 23.68 3.32
CA VAL A 17 -1.07 22.52 3.02
C VAL A 17 -0.40 21.33 3.69
N VAL A 18 -0.92 20.93 4.84
CA VAL A 18 -0.58 19.62 5.44
C VAL A 18 -1.26 18.59 4.54
N ALA A 19 -0.49 17.93 3.68
CA ALA A 19 -1.00 16.89 2.81
C ALA A 19 -1.43 15.69 3.66
N ASN A 20 -2.71 15.60 4.01
CA ASN A 20 -3.24 14.41 4.64
C ASN A 20 -3.34 13.33 3.56
N ASP A 21 -2.53 12.28 3.68
CA ASP A 21 -2.57 11.15 2.76
C ASP A 21 -3.98 10.53 2.70
N SER A 22 -4.41 10.17 1.50
CA SER A 22 -5.69 9.49 1.31
C SER A 22 -5.70 8.14 2.05
N ILE A 23 -6.90 7.67 2.47
CA ILE A 23 -7.03 6.37 3.17
C ILE A 23 -6.36 5.22 2.39
N PRO A 24 -6.51 5.10 1.05
CA PRO A 24 -5.79 4.08 0.28
C PRO A 24 -4.27 4.22 0.32
N SER A 25 -3.74 5.47 0.31
CA SER A 25 -2.30 5.74 0.44
C SER A 25 -1.77 5.22 1.77
N ASN A 26 -2.44 5.54 2.87
CA ASN A 26 -2.05 5.07 4.19
C ASN A 26 -2.10 3.54 4.30
N ALA A 27 -3.16 2.91 3.78
CA ALA A 27 -3.26 1.45 3.76
C ALA A 27 -2.14 0.79 2.95
N LEU A 28 -1.73 1.36 1.81
CA LEU A 28 -0.59 0.87 1.04
C LEU A 28 0.73 1.02 1.79
N LYS A 29 0.95 2.14 2.49
CA LYS A 29 2.15 2.33 3.34
C LYS A 29 2.19 1.28 4.45
N ILE A 30 1.10 1.10 5.19
CA ILE A 30 1.00 0.06 6.22
C ILE A 30 1.26 -1.32 5.61
N CYS A 31 0.76 -1.59 4.40
CA CYS A 31 0.98 -2.87 3.74
C CYS A 31 2.43 -3.10 3.31
N LEU A 32 3.11 -2.07 2.80
CA LEU A 32 4.54 -2.11 2.46
C LEU A 32 5.40 -2.46 3.68
N PHE A 33 5.11 -1.82 4.81
CA PHE A 33 5.91 -1.97 6.04
C PHE A 33 5.43 -3.08 6.97
N GLN A 34 4.20 -3.57 6.76
CA GLN A 34 3.56 -4.65 7.51
C GLN A 34 3.46 -4.39 9.01
N HIS A 35 3.33 -3.12 9.37
CA HIS A 35 3.07 -2.69 10.72
C HIS A 35 2.37 -1.33 10.69
N SER A 36 1.70 -1.01 11.79
CA SER A 36 1.07 0.30 11.98
C SER A 36 1.90 1.13 12.96
N LEU A 37 2.21 2.37 12.58
CA LEU A 37 2.73 3.41 13.48
C LEU A 37 1.72 4.56 13.66
N ILE A 38 0.50 4.40 13.13
CA ILE A 38 -0.54 5.41 13.17
C ILE A 38 -1.52 5.04 14.28
N ASP A 39 -1.80 5.98 15.17
CA ASP A 39 -2.79 5.77 16.24
C ASP A 39 -4.18 5.45 15.65
N GLY A 40 -4.86 4.45 16.21
CA GLY A 40 -6.19 4.01 15.76
C GLY A 40 -6.19 3.14 14.51
N VAL A 41 -5.03 2.63 14.10
CA VAL A 41 -4.87 1.71 12.97
C VAL A 41 -4.37 0.36 13.46
N ASP A 42 -5.14 -0.70 13.16
CA ASP A 42 -4.75 -2.06 13.47
C ASP A 42 -4.20 -2.75 12.23
N TYR A 43 -3.04 -3.41 12.40
CA TYR A 43 -2.52 -4.39 11.46
C TYR A 43 -2.47 -5.76 12.15
N SER A 44 -2.92 -6.80 11.46
CA SER A 44 -2.73 -8.18 11.88
C SER A 44 -2.29 -9.03 10.69
N SER A 45 -1.24 -9.83 10.84
CA SER A 45 -0.87 -10.82 9.84
C SER A 45 -1.98 -11.85 9.65
N ILE A 46 -2.11 -12.33 8.41
CA ILE A 46 -2.94 -13.47 8.07
C ILE A 46 -1.99 -14.65 7.89
N ASP A 47 -2.23 -15.72 8.65
CA ASP A 47 -1.44 -16.93 8.54
C ASP A 47 -1.73 -17.63 7.20
N THR A 48 -0.72 -17.71 6.35
CA THR A 48 -0.77 -18.36 5.04
C THR A 48 -0.24 -19.79 5.06
N SER A 49 0.16 -20.33 6.22
CA SER A 49 0.62 -21.72 6.34
C SER A 49 -0.47 -22.75 6.00
N ALA A 50 -1.74 -22.36 6.15
CA ALA A 50 -2.92 -23.17 5.84
C ALA A 50 -3.56 -22.78 4.50
N VAL A 51 -2.78 -22.28 3.52
CA VAL A 51 -3.33 -21.95 2.20
C VAL A 51 -3.92 -23.19 1.54
N ILE A 52 -5.13 -23.06 1.03
CA ILE A 52 -5.84 -24.09 0.28
C ILE A 52 -5.67 -23.77 -1.20
N THR A 53 -5.19 -24.75 -1.96
CA THR A 53 -5.19 -24.71 -3.43
C THR A 53 -6.39 -25.48 -3.92
N ASP A 54 -7.33 -24.79 -4.57
CA ASP A 54 -8.55 -25.39 -5.11
C ASP A 54 -8.64 -25.13 -6.61
N SER A 55 -8.38 -26.18 -7.40
CA SER A 55 -8.41 -26.14 -8.87
C SER A 55 -9.82 -25.93 -9.44
N ASN A 56 -10.88 -26.15 -8.64
CA ASN A 56 -12.27 -26.08 -9.05
C ASN A 56 -13.07 -24.95 -8.37
N TYR A 57 -12.38 -24.08 -7.63
CA TYR A 57 -13.01 -22.99 -6.87
C TYR A 57 -13.89 -22.09 -7.75
N SER A 58 -13.42 -21.81 -8.97
CA SER A 58 -14.14 -21.02 -9.95
C SER A 58 -14.19 -21.74 -11.29
N ALA A 59 -15.18 -21.39 -12.11
CA ALA A 59 -15.24 -21.86 -13.50
C ALA A 59 -14.03 -21.43 -14.34
N ALA A 60 -13.19 -20.51 -13.85
CA ALA A 60 -11.97 -20.07 -14.52
C ALA A 60 -10.72 -20.84 -14.06
N GLY A 61 -10.87 -21.78 -13.11
CA GLY A 61 -9.79 -22.65 -12.64
C GLY A 61 -9.30 -22.29 -11.25
N GLU A 62 -8.02 -22.58 -11.01
CA GLU A 62 -7.40 -22.62 -9.69
C GLU A 62 -7.41 -21.29 -8.95
N VAL A 63 -7.76 -21.37 -7.67
CA VAL A 63 -7.65 -20.29 -6.69
C VAL A 63 -6.90 -20.81 -5.46
N ARG A 64 -5.94 -20.03 -4.99
CA ARG A 64 -5.27 -20.24 -3.70
C ARG A 64 -5.86 -19.27 -2.69
N TYR A 65 -6.27 -19.76 -1.53
CA TYR A 65 -6.97 -18.94 -0.54
C TYR A 65 -6.75 -19.39 0.90
N VAL A 66 -7.07 -18.50 1.82
CA VAL A 66 -7.17 -18.77 3.26
C VAL A 66 -8.56 -18.37 3.76
N ASP A 67 -9.07 -19.09 4.76
CA ASP A 67 -10.22 -18.61 5.53
C ASP A 67 -9.73 -17.64 6.60
N TYR A 68 -10.06 -16.37 6.43
CA TYR A 68 -9.80 -15.35 7.44
C TYR A 68 -11.12 -14.91 8.09
N LYS A 69 -11.33 -15.33 9.35
CA LYS A 69 -12.50 -14.97 10.16
C LYS A 69 -13.84 -15.28 9.47
N GLY A 70 -13.94 -16.43 8.82
CA GLY A 70 -15.14 -16.88 8.10
C GLY A 70 -15.31 -16.24 6.73
N THR A 71 -14.28 -15.56 6.22
CA THR A 71 -14.27 -15.00 4.86
C THR A 71 -13.08 -15.56 4.10
N ILE A 72 -13.37 -16.26 3.00
CA ILE A 72 -12.34 -16.67 2.06
C ILE A 72 -11.70 -15.44 1.43
N VAL A 73 -10.39 -15.32 1.57
CA VAL A 73 -9.57 -14.32 0.90
C VAL A 73 -8.50 -15.03 0.10
N GLY A 74 -8.40 -14.71 -1.19
CA GLY A 74 -7.63 -15.52 -2.11
C GLY A 74 -7.10 -14.77 -3.32
N TYR A 75 -6.37 -15.50 -4.15
CA TYR A 75 -5.84 -15.04 -5.42
C TYR A 75 -5.79 -16.22 -6.40
N GLY A 76 -6.15 -15.97 -7.66
CA GLY A 76 -6.11 -17.02 -8.68
C GLY A 76 -6.76 -16.63 -9.99
N ASN A 77 -7.04 -17.64 -10.80
CA ASN A 77 -7.63 -17.47 -12.12
C ASN A 77 -9.07 -16.97 -12.03
N SER A 78 -9.41 -16.00 -12.88
CA SER A 78 -10.80 -15.55 -13.12
C SER A 78 -11.04 -15.45 -14.62
N ARG A 79 -12.31 -15.27 -15.04
CA ARG A 79 -12.66 -15.08 -16.45
C ARG A 79 -12.01 -13.85 -17.08
N SER A 80 -11.58 -12.88 -16.27
CA SER A 80 -10.96 -11.63 -16.71
C SER A 80 -9.46 -11.58 -16.42
N GLY A 81 -8.81 -12.75 -16.27
CA GLY A 81 -7.41 -12.89 -15.89
C GLY A 81 -7.25 -13.11 -14.38
N MET A 82 -6.04 -12.90 -13.86
CA MET A 82 -5.78 -13.08 -12.43
C MET A 82 -6.57 -12.09 -11.58
N ALA A 83 -7.08 -12.55 -10.43
CA ALA A 83 -7.95 -11.77 -9.57
C ALA A 83 -7.75 -12.10 -8.09
N PHE A 84 -8.00 -11.10 -7.24
CA PHE A 84 -8.26 -11.34 -5.82
C PHE A 84 -9.65 -11.91 -5.63
N TYR A 85 -9.81 -12.78 -4.65
CA TYR A 85 -11.09 -13.39 -4.28
C TYR A 85 -11.50 -12.97 -2.88
N LYS A 86 -12.79 -12.67 -2.72
CA LYS A 86 -13.47 -12.49 -1.43
C LYS A 86 -14.75 -13.32 -1.47
N GLY A 87 -14.75 -14.47 -0.80
CA GLY A 87 -15.77 -15.49 -1.03
C GLY A 87 -15.84 -15.85 -2.52
N SER A 88 -17.04 -15.96 -3.06
CA SER A 88 -17.26 -16.29 -4.48
C SER A 88 -17.02 -15.13 -5.46
N LYS A 89 -16.71 -13.91 -4.97
CA LYS A 89 -16.52 -12.73 -5.82
C LYS A 89 -15.05 -12.57 -6.20
N SER A 90 -14.79 -12.38 -7.50
CA SER A 90 -13.48 -12.09 -8.07
C SER A 90 -13.30 -10.61 -8.38
N TYR A 91 -12.12 -10.06 -8.08
CA TYR A 91 -11.71 -8.68 -8.35
C TYR A 91 -10.45 -8.71 -9.23
N PRO A 92 -10.61 -8.52 -10.55
CA PRO A 92 -9.51 -8.66 -11.51
C PRO A 92 -8.40 -7.64 -11.29
N LEU A 93 -7.14 -8.06 -11.46
CA LEU A 93 -5.98 -7.17 -11.41
C LEU A 93 -6.04 -6.08 -12.49
N SER A 94 -6.70 -6.32 -13.62
CA SER A 94 -6.87 -5.31 -14.67
C SER A 94 -7.62 -4.05 -14.23
N LYS A 95 -8.28 -4.07 -13.07
CA LYS A 95 -9.02 -2.94 -12.49
C LYS A 95 -8.32 -2.27 -11.30
N LEU A 96 -7.06 -2.63 -11.03
CA LEU A 96 -6.32 -2.03 -9.94
C LEU A 96 -6.10 -0.53 -10.17
N LYS A 97 -6.06 0.22 -9.08
CA LYS A 97 -5.75 1.65 -9.04
C LYS A 97 -4.32 1.82 -8.54
N VAL A 98 -3.44 2.29 -9.42
CA VAL A 98 -2.05 2.55 -9.06
C VAL A 98 -1.93 3.85 -8.26
N ILE A 99 -1.21 3.82 -7.14
CA ILE A 99 -0.83 5.00 -6.37
C ILE A 99 0.70 5.05 -6.36
N ASP A 100 1.27 6.09 -6.97
CA ASP A 100 2.71 6.24 -7.10
C ASP A 100 3.32 6.87 -5.84
N PHE A 101 4.34 6.22 -5.28
CA PHE A 101 5.13 6.68 -4.13
C PHE A 101 6.56 7.12 -4.52
N GLY A 102 6.79 7.40 -5.81
CA GLY A 102 8.05 7.91 -6.34
C GLY A 102 9.03 6.85 -6.82
N LEU A 103 8.64 5.56 -6.82
CA LEU A 103 9.41 4.49 -7.44
C LEU A 103 8.78 4.12 -8.78
N LEU A 104 9.62 4.02 -9.81
CA LEU A 104 9.16 3.69 -11.17
C LEU A 104 8.49 2.32 -11.20
N ILE A 105 7.18 2.33 -11.43
CA ILE A 105 6.37 1.12 -11.64
C ILE A 105 6.53 0.67 -13.09
N LYS A 106 7.45 -0.26 -13.34
CA LYS A 106 7.69 -0.82 -14.68
C LYS A 106 6.64 -1.83 -15.11
N SER A 107 6.22 -2.69 -14.18
CA SER A 107 5.19 -3.69 -14.41
C SER A 107 4.58 -4.14 -13.09
N ILE A 108 3.32 -4.55 -13.15
CA ILE A 108 2.61 -5.16 -12.04
C ILE A 108 2.87 -6.66 -12.08
N PRO A 109 3.18 -7.31 -10.95
CA PRO A 109 3.33 -8.76 -10.88
C PRO A 109 2.15 -9.47 -11.57
N LYS A 110 2.47 -10.34 -12.53
CA LYS A 110 1.47 -11.14 -13.25
C LYS A 110 0.88 -12.25 -12.39
N GLU A 111 1.65 -12.72 -11.42
CA GLU A 111 1.25 -13.73 -10.43
C GLU A 111 1.70 -13.26 -9.04
N ILE A 112 0.93 -13.65 -8.02
CA ILE A 112 1.27 -13.51 -6.62
C ILE A 112 1.59 -14.92 -6.10
N ASP A 113 2.85 -15.14 -5.75
CA ASP A 113 3.30 -16.39 -5.14
C ASP A 113 3.07 -16.34 -3.62
N TYR A 114 2.24 -17.26 -3.12
CA TYR A 114 1.94 -17.38 -1.69
C TYR A 114 3.15 -17.78 -0.84
N SER A 115 4.15 -18.45 -1.42
CA SER A 115 5.32 -18.94 -0.68
C SER A 115 6.27 -17.83 -0.24
N VAL A 116 6.22 -16.69 -0.93
CA VAL A 116 7.08 -15.51 -0.66
C VAL A 116 6.28 -14.25 -0.35
N SER A 117 4.97 -14.26 -0.53
CA SER A 117 4.11 -13.13 -0.18
C SER A 117 3.60 -13.22 1.24
N GLU A 118 3.44 -12.06 1.84
CA GLU A 118 2.95 -11.92 3.20
C GLU A 118 1.61 -11.21 3.19
N TRP A 119 0.65 -11.80 3.88
CA TRP A 119 -0.74 -11.37 3.88
C TRP A 119 -1.09 -10.73 5.22
N GLY A 120 -1.93 -9.70 5.16
CA GLY A 120 -2.33 -8.95 6.34
C GLY A 120 -3.75 -8.43 6.22
N TYR A 121 -4.29 -8.07 7.38
CA TYR A 121 -5.54 -7.35 7.51
C TYR A 121 -5.25 -5.99 8.14
N ILE A 122 -5.75 -4.93 7.50
CA ILE A 122 -5.60 -3.55 7.96
C ILE A 122 -6.98 -3.03 8.32
N ARG A 123 -7.12 -2.49 9.53
CA ARG A 123 -8.27 -1.67 9.92
C ARG A 123 -7.82 -0.23 10.07
N LEU A 124 -8.32 0.63 9.19
CA LEU A 124 -7.97 2.05 9.12
C LEU A 124 -9.28 2.84 9.11
N ASN A 125 -9.56 3.52 10.22
CA ASN A 125 -10.84 4.18 10.48
C ASN A 125 -12.02 3.20 10.35
N ASN A 126 -13.00 3.51 9.49
CA ASN A 126 -14.18 2.67 9.23
C ASN A 126 -14.01 1.70 8.04
N LYS A 127 -12.80 1.63 7.48
CA LYS A 127 -12.44 0.76 6.36
C LYS A 127 -11.56 -0.39 6.82
N SER A 128 -11.68 -1.48 6.08
CA SER A 128 -10.95 -2.71 6.30
C SER A 128 -10.37 -3.19 4.98
N PHE A 129 -9.11 -3.57 5.01
CA PHE A 129 -8.39 -3.97 3.81
C PHE A 129 -7.69 -5.31 4.00
N ILE A 130 -7.61 -6.07 2.91
CA ILE A 130 -6.62 -7.14 2.79
C ILE A 130 -5.37 -6.54 2.17
N CYS A 131 -4.24 -6.78 2.82
CA CYS A 131 -2.91 -6.42 2.37
C CYS A 131 -2.20 -7.65 1.83
N VAL A 132 -1.56 -7.51 0.68
CA VAL A 132 -0.61 -8.49 0.16
C VAL A 132 0.69 -7.77 -0.18
N ASN A 133 1.73 -8.12 0.57
CA ASN A 133 3.09 -7.66 0.37
C ASN A 133 3.85 -8.75 -0.41
N VAL A 134 4.43 -8.38 -1.54
CA VAL A 134 5.17 -9.31 -2.40
C VAL A 134 6.58 -8.76 -2.59
N PRO A 135 7.63 -9.55 -2.29
CA PRO A 135 8.99 -9.21 -2.67
C PRO A 135 9.06 -8.83 -4.15
N PHE A 136 9.82 -7.79 -4.47
CA PHE A 136 10.14 -7.52 -5.86
C PHE A 136 11.02 -8.68 -6.37
N SER A 137 10.61 -9.33 -7.46
CA SER A 137 11.32 -10.47 -8.03
C SER A 137 11.57 -10.22 -9.53
N GLY A 138 12.85 -10.01 -9.88
CA GLY A 138 13.35 -9.88 -11.24
C GLY A 138 14.70 -10.60 -11.42
N VAL A 139 15.01 -11.06 -12.64
CA VAL A 139 16.28 -11.72 -12.96
C VAL A 139 17.42 -10.69 -12.85
N GLY A 140 18.35 -10.89 -11.90
CA GLY A 140 19.54 -10.03 -11.68
C GLY A 140 19.65 -9.37 -10.30
N GLU A 141 18.81 -9.72 -9.32
CA GLU A 141 18.63 -8.94 -8.09
C GLU A 141 19.44 -9.39 -6.86
N SER A 142 20.75 -9.59 -7.03
CA SER A 142 21.66 -9.55 -5.88
C SER A 142 21.92 -8.08 -5.49
N GLY A 143 21.57 -7.66 -4.26
CA GLY A 143 21.92 -6.33 -3.70
C GLY A 143 20.75 -5.38 -3.45
N LYS A 144 20.83 -4.14 -3.97
CA LYS A 144 20.02 -2.94 -3.61
C LYS A 144 18.49 -3.01 -3.76
N HIS A 145 17.94 -4.13 -4.26
CA HIS A 145 16.50 -4.28 -4.52
C HIS A 145 15.81 -5.24 -3.54
N GLN A 146 16.55 -5.84 -2.60
CA GLN A 146 16.01 -6.73 -1.57
C GLN A 146 14.94 -6.09 -0.68
N ASP A 147 14.91 -4.77 -0.63
CA ASP A 147 13.97 -4.00 0.15
C ASP A 147 12.85 -3.39 -0.69
N ILE A 148 12.80 -3.68 -2.00
CA ILE A 148 11.67 -3.26 -2.81
C ILE A 148 10.56 -4.27 -2.63
N ARG A 149 9.36 -3.76 -2.37
CA ARG A 149 8.13 -4.51 -2.19
C ARG A 149 7.05 -3.98 -3.13
N ASN A 150 6.30 -4.90 -3.71
CA ASN A 150 5.02 -4.63 -4.31
C ASN A 150 3.96 -4.75 -3.21
N ALA A 151 3.07 -3.78 -3.11
CA ALA A 151 1.96 -3.84 -2.16
C ALA A 151 0.63 -3.76 -2.89
N PHE A 152 -0.25 -4.71 -2.60
CA PHE A 152 -1.64 -4.70 -3.01
C PHE A 152 -2.51 -4.50 -1.78
N VAL A 153 -3.51 -3.63 -1.89
CA VAL A 153 -4.48 -3.38 -0.83
C VAL A 153 -5.87 -3.46 -1.43
N TYR A 154 -6.67 -4.40 -0.93
CA TYR A 154 -8.05 -4.61 -1.38
C TYR A 154 -9.04 -4.07 -0.34
N ASP A 155 -9.86 -3.07 -0.73
CA ASP A 155 -10.92 -2.51 0.10
C ASP A 155 -12.08 -3.50 0.20
N MET A 156 -12.24 -4.13 1.36
CA MET A 156 -13.23 -5.18 1.57
C MET A 156 -14.68 -4.70 1.47
N LYS A 157 -14.94 -3.39 1.56
CA LYS A 157 -16.29 -2.81 1.39
C LYS A 157 -16.44 -2.11 0.04
N GLY A 158 -15.42 -1.36 -0.35
CA GLY A 158 -15.39 -0.56 -1.57
C GLY A 158 -15.14 -1.35 -2.85
N ASN A 159 -14.64 -2.59 -2.74
CA ASN A 159 -14.32 -3.48 -3.86
C ASN A 159 -13.20 -3.00 -4.80
N ASP A 160 -12.51 -1.94 -4.41
CA ASP A 160 -11.35 -1.42 -5.12
C ASP A 160 -10.08 -2.17 -4.70
N ILE A 161 -9.17 -2.36 -5.65
CA ILE A 161 -7.80 -2.83 -5.39
C ILE A 161 -6.86 -1.69 -5.69
N TYR A 162 -5.96 -1.40 -4.76
CA TYR A 162 -4.90 -0.42 -4.92
C TYR A 162 -3.55 -1.12 -5.00
N TYR A 163 -2.61 -0.51 -5.71
CA TYR A 163 -1.28 -1.06 -5.94
C TYR A 163 -0.21 0.02 -5.85
N THR A 164 0.94 -0.33 -5.27
CA THR A 164 2.14 0.50 -5.31
C THR A 164 3.41 -0.35 -5.26
N VAL A 165 4.55 0.30 -5.50
CA VAL A 165 5.89 -0.24 -5.27
C VAL A 165 6.59 0.69 -4.28
N GLY A 166 7.19 0.12 -3.24
CA GLY A 166 7.86 0.87 -2.17
C GLY A 166 9.20 0.26 -1.80
N ASN A 167 10.10 1.09 -1.26
CA ASN A 167 11.35 0.64 -0.66
C ASN A 167 11.18 0.64 0.87
N VAL A 168 11.43 -0.51 1.51
CA VAL A 168 11.30 -0.72 2.95
C VAL A 168 12.63 -0.68 3.70
N SER A 169 13.76 -0.49 3.01
CA SER A 169 15.13 -0.44 3.57
C SER A 169 15.34 0.77 4.45
N SER A 170 14.61 1.82 4.12
CA SER A 170 14.44 3.02 4.91
C SER A 170 13.64 2.69 6.15
N LYS A 171 14.27 1.98 7.09
CA LYS A 171 14.05 2.28 8.51
C LYS A 171 14.15 3.81 8.61
N VAL A 172 13.02 4.48 8.82
CA VAL A 172 12.90 5.92 9.17
C VAL A 172 12.70 6.95 8.03
N GLN A 173 12.86 6.67 6.72
CA GLN A 173 12.84 7.77 5.72
C GLN A 173 11.46 8.29 5.27
N LEU A 174 10.34 7.65 5.62
CA LEU A 174 9.00 8.24 5.41
C LEU A 174 8.50 9.07 6.60
N PHE A 175 9.24 9.09 7.72
CA PHE A 175 8.84 9.83 8.93
C PHE A 175 9.75 11.02 9.28
N LEU A 176 10.97 11.14 8.73
CA LEU A 176 11.79 12.34 8.99
C LEU A 176 11.37 13.57 8.16
N ASN A 177 10.87 13.41 6.93
CA ASN A 177 10.41 14.57 6.15
C ASN A 177 9.08 15.18 6.64
N HIS A 178 8.38 14.54 7.58
CA HIS A 178 7.16 15.09 8.18
C HIS A 178 7.30 15.57 9.63
N GLN A 179 8.48 15.38 10.24
CA GLN A 179 8.76 15.88 11.60
C GLN A 179 9.94 16.86 11.66
N GLU A 180 10.87 16.89 10.69
CA GLU A 180 12.08 17.73 10.78
C GLU A 180 11.95 19.17 10.27
N HIS A 181 10.84 19.60 9.68
CA HIS A 181 10.63 21.04 9.40
C HIS A 181 10.19 21.85 10.63
N ARG A 182 10.35 21.29 11.84
CA ARG A 182 10.15 22.00 13.12
C ARG A 182 11.43 22.31 13.88
N PHE A 183 12.62 22.13 13.33
CA PHE A 183 13.82 22.64 14.00
C PHE A 183 14.88 22.99 12.97
N TYR A 184 14.92 24.23 12.48
CA TYR A 184 16.18 24.90 12.17
C TYR A 184 15.99 26.43 12.16
N PHE A 185 16.71 27.06 13.09
CA PHE A 185 17.10 28.48 13.22
C PHE A 185 16.04 29.53 13.61
N TYR A 186 15.72 29.58 14.92
CA TYR A 186 15.97 30.81 15.68
C TYR A 186 17.39 30.71 16.23
N LEU A 187 18.33 31.48 15.69
CA LEU A 187 19.57 31.99 16.31
C LEU A 187 20.52 32.51 15.22
N ILE A 188 20.40 33.80 14.91
CA ILE A 188 21.39 34.90 14.96
C ILE A 188 20.82 36.03 14.10
#